data_AF-A0A485BAD1-F1
#
_entry.id   AF-A0A485BAD1-F1
#
_cell.length_a   1.000
_cell.length_b   1.000
_cell.length_c   1.000
_cell.angle_alpha   90.00
_cell.angle_beta   90.00
_cell.angle_gamma   90.00
#
_symmetry.space_group_name_H-M   'P 1'
#
loop_
_entity.id
_entity.type
_entity.pdbx_description
1 polymer ?
#
loop_
_entity_poly.entity_id
_entity_poly.type
_entity_poly.pdbx_seq_one_letter_code
_entity_poly.pdbx_strand_id
1 'polypeptide(L)' 'MLRYASPPVSQAWCRMMLDPRGGAMLSEQVINELLIRATGGGR' A
#
# COMPACT_ATOMS: atom_id res chain seq x y z
N MET A 1 -1.75 9.66 2.53
CA MET A 1 -2.41 8.39 2.18
C MET A 1 -3.92 8.48 2.21
N LEU A 2 -4.55 8.57 3.38
CA LEU A 2 -6.01 8.41 3.52
C LEU A 2 -6.90 9.31 2.65
N ARG A 3 -6.45 10.52 2.29
CA ARG A 3 -7.22 11.47 1.49
C ARG A 3 -7.12 11.26 -0.03
N TYR A 4 -6.07 10.60 -0.51
CA TYR A 4 -5.67 10.64 -1.93
C TYR A 4 -5.25 9.30 -2.52
N ALA A 5 -4.83 8.34 -1.70
CA ALA A 5 -4.49 7.00 -2.18
C ALA A 5 -5.74 6.12 -2.18
N SER A 6 -5.74 5.10 -3.04
CA SER A 6 -6.81 4.09 -3.08
C SER A 6 -7.00 3.46 -1.69
N PRO A 7 -8.23 3.05 -1.32
CA PRO A 7 -8.47 2.42 -0.03
C PRO A 7 -7.53 1.25 0.30
N PRO A 8 -7.20 0.33 -0.64
CA PRO A 8 -6.26 -0.77 -0.37
C PRO A 8 -4.85 -0.30 -0.02
N VAL A 9 -4.31 0.68 -0.77
CA VAL A 9 -2.98 1.24 -0.55
C VAL A 9 -2.93 2.04 0.76
N SER A 10 -3.98 2.80 1.04
CA SER A 10 -4.13 3.54 2.30
C SER A 10 -4.14 2.60 3.51
N GLN A 11 -4.89 1.50 3.44
CA GLN A 11 -4.95 0.50 4.52
C GLN A 11 -3.62 -0.21 4.72
N ALA A 12 -2.96 -0.61 3.64
CA ALA A 12 -1.63 -1.23 3.67
C ALA A 12 -0.62 -0.30 4.36
N TRP A 13 -0.60 0.97 3.99
CA TRP A 13 0.29 1.96 4.60
C TRP A 13 0.01 2.15 6.10
N CYS A 14 -1.26 2.25 6.50
CA CYS A 14 -1.61 2.36 7.92
C CYS A 14 -1.12 1.14 8.71
N ARG A 15 -1.29 -0.08 8.18
CA ARG A 15 -0.80 -1.29 8.86
C ARG A 15 0.72 -1.32 8.95
N MET A 16 1.43 -0.97 7.88
CA MET A 16 2.90 -1.00 7.89
C MET A 16 3.50 0.05 8.81
N MET A 17 2.93 1.25 8.84
CA MET A 17 3.55 2.41 9.51
C MET A 17 3.01 2.67 10.91
N LEU A 18 1.78 2.24 11.21
CA LEU A 18 1.07 2.61 12.44
C LEU A 18 0.67 1.41 13.30
N ASP A 19 0.76 0.17 12.81
CA ASP A 19 0.46 -1.00 13.63
C ASP A 19 1.66 -1.34 14.53
N PRO A 20 1.56 -1.16 15.86
CA PRO A 20 2.66 -1.42 16.79
C PRO A 20 3.01 -2.90 16.89
N ARG A 21 2.16 -3.81 16.40
CA ARG A 21 2.40 -5.26 16.42
C ARG A 21 3.43 -5.70 15.38
N GLY A 22 3.67 -4.89 14.35
CA GLY A 22 4.53 -5.23 13.22
C GLY A 22 3.98 -6.40 12.37
N GLY A 23 4.79 -6.86 11.40
CA GLY A 23 4.46 -8.07 10.63
C GLY A 23 3.27 -7.96 9.68
N ALA A 24 3.09 -6.81 9.02
CA ALA A 24 1.99 -6.62 8.07
C ALA A 24 2.22 -7.39 6.76
N MET A 25 1.44 -8.44 6.51
CA MET A 25 1.37 -9.05 5.18
C MET A 25 0.59 -8.15 4.23
N LEU A 26 1.18 -7.86 3.07
CA LEU A 26 0.55 -7.14 1.98
C LEU A 26 -0.09 -8.12 1.00
N SER A 27 -1.24 -7.74 0.43
CA SER A 27 -1.83 -8.52 -0.65
C SER A 27 -1.01 -8.37 -1.93
N GLU A 28 -1.01 -9.42 -2.76
CA GLU A 28 -0.34 -9.41 -4.06
C GLU A 28 -0.80 -8.24 -4.95
N GLN A 29 -2.09 -7.91 -4.90
CA GLN A 29 -2.65 -6.76 -5.62
C GLN A 29 -1.98 -5.44 -5.23
N VAL A 30 -1.81 -5.18 -3.93
CA VAL A 30 -1.16 -3.95 -3.45
C VAL A 30 0.32 -3.94 -3.81
N ILE A 31 0.99 -5.10 -3.73
CA ILE A 31 2.39 -5.24 -4.15
C ILE A 31 2.54 -4.88 -5.63
N ASN A 32 1.73 -5.48 -6.50
CA ASN A 32 1.78 -5.20 -7.94
C ASN A 32 1.47 -3.74 -8.25
N GLU A 33 0.44 -3.15 -7.62
CA GLU A 33 0.10 -1.74 -7.81
C GLU A 33 1.27 -0.82 -7.42
N LEU A 34 1.91 -1.08 -6.27
CA LEU A 34 3.05 -0.29 -5.81
C LEU A 34 4.26 -0.42 -6.74
N LEU A 35 4.59 -1.63 -7.19
CA LEU A 35 5.71 -1.88 -8.11
C LEU A 35 5.50 -1.23 -9.48
N ILE A 36 4.28 -1.30 -10.02
CA ILE A 36 3.91 -0.64 -11.28
C ILE A 36 4.06 0.88 -11.13
N ARG A 37 3.51 1.46 -10.06
CA ARG A 37 3.60 2.91 -9.79
C ARG A 37 5.04 3.37 -9.59
N ALA A 38 5.86 2.57 -8.90
CA ALA A 38 7.27 2.87 -8.67
C ALA A 38 8.12 2.82 -9.95
N THR A 39 7.70 2.06 -10.96
CA THR A 39 8.37 1.95 -12.26
C THR A 39 7.81 2.90 -13.32
N GLY A 40 6.94 3.84 -12.92
CA GLY A 40 6.34 4.84 -13.81
C GLY A 40 5.14 4.34 -14.62
N GLY A 41 4.64 3.14 -14.33
CA GLY A 41 3.38 2.63 -14.84
C GLY A 41 2.20 3.00 -13.93
N GLY A 42 0.98 2.93 -14.46
CA GLY A 42 -0.24 3.27 -13.73
C GLY A 42 -0.64 4.73 -13.92
N ARG A 43 -1.77 4.92 -14.60
CA ARG A 43 -2.47 6.21 -14.73
C ARG A 43 -3.64 6.19 -13.77
#